data_AF-A0A177A4L4-F1
#
_entry.id   AF-A0A177A4L4-F1
#
_cell.length_a   1.000
_cell.length_b   1.000
_cell.length_c   1.000
_cell.angle_alpha   90.00
_cell.angle_beta   90.00
_cell.angle_gamma   90.00
#
_symmetry.space_group_name_H-M   'P 1'
#
loop_
_entity.id
_entity.type
_entity.pdbx_description
1 polymer ?
#
loop_
_entity_poly.entity_id
_entity_poly.type
_entity_poly.pdbx_seq_one_letter_code
_entity_poly.pdbx_strand_id
1 'polypeptide(L)'
;MSMPKWTARTISFSWGGRRYQWRYGGSSERRGVEGDRGKGCHSLLLLERVEGEGKEGIRTTVARFVRGEETRTPGTKKSCSRNGGRLEMALDRAGGEDMFAGGIGEEVVVVTVLVMLKKEVDRRR
;
A
#
# COMPACT_ATOMS: atom_id res chain seq x y z
N MET A 1 25.64 3.65 -1.20
CA MET A 1 25.39 3.75 0.26
C MET A 1 24.10 3.00 0.59
N SER A 2 24.15 1.98 1.45
CA SER A 2 22.95 1.26 1.90
C SER A 2 22.12 2.20 2.77
N MET A 3 20.86 2.45 2.37
CA MET A 3 19.95 3.26 3.17
C MET A 3 19.65 2.54 4.49
N PRO A 4 19.75 3.21 5.65
CA PRO A 4 19.34 2.62 6.92
C PRO A 4 17.92 2.04 6.82
N LYS A 5 17.67 0.88 7.43
CA LYS A 5 16.34 0.24 7.47
C LYS A 5 15.23 1.20 7.95
N TRP A 6 15.60 2.21 8.72
CA TRP A 6 14.71 3.26 9.22
C TRP A 6 14.30 4.33 8.18
N THR A 7 15.13 4.60 7.17
CA THR A 7 14.80 5.55 6.09
C THR A 7 14.06 4.90 4.92
N ALA A 8 14.01 3.56 4.87
CA ALA A 8 13.31 2.83 3.82
C ALA A 8 11.82 3.21 3.74
N ARG A 9 11.35 3.56 2.54
CA ARG A 9 9.94 3.90 2.28
C ARG A 9 9.03 2.68 2.10
N THR A 10 9.56 1.50 2.39
CA THR A 10 8.89 0.21 2.28
C THR A 10 8.84 -0.47 3.64
N ILE A 11 7.87 -1.37 3.80
CA ILE A 11 7.76 -2.29 4.93
C ILE A 11 7.53 -3.67 4.36
N SER A 12 8.32 -4.65 4.81
CA SER A 12 8.17 -6.04 4.44
C SER A 12 7.87 -6.88 5.68
N PHE A 13 7.01 -7.88 5.54
CA PHE A 13 6.66 -8.80 6.62
C PHE A 13 6.26 -10.16 6.04
N SER A 14 6.23 -11.18 6.89
CA SER A 14 5.78 -12.53 6.52
C SER A 14 4.48 -12.84 7.26
N TRP A 15 3.55 -13.51 6.58
CA TRP A 15 2.30 -13.97 7.15
C TRP A 15 1.85 -15.24 6.44
N GLY A 16 1.45 -16.28 7.18
CA GLY A 16 0.99 -17.55 6.59
C GLY A 16 1.99 -18.18 5.61
N GLY A 17 3.29 -18.10 5.91
CA GLY A 17 4.36 -18.62 5.04
C GLY A 17 4.64 -17.81 3.77
N ARG A 18 3.91 -16.71 3.54
CA ARG A 18 4.06 -15.82 2.38
C ARG A 18 4.71 -14.51 2.76
N ARG A 19 5.36 -13.85 1.79
CA ARG A 19 6.02 -12.56 1.96
C ARG A 19 5.17 -11.43 1.40
N TYR A 20 5.06 -10.35 2.16
CA TYR A 20 4.30 -9.16 1.79
C TYR A 20 5.15 -7.91 1.85
N GLN A 21 4.83 -6.93 1.02
CA GLN A 21 5.50 -5.65 0.98
C GLN A 21 4.52 -4.50 0.78
N TRP A 22 4.55 -3.52 1.70
CA TRP A 22 4.00 -2.19 1.46
C TRP A 22 5.02 -1.33 0.72
N ARG A 23 4.60 -0.68 -0.37
CA ARG A 23 5.38 0.34 -1.09
C ARG A 23 4.52 1.49 -1.58
N TYR A 24 5.15 2.61 -1.90
CA TYR A 24 4.47 3.68 -2.62
C TYR A 24 4.27 3.29 -4.10
N GLY A 25 3.09 3.59 -4.63
CA GLY A 25 2.78 3.47 -6.04
C GLY A 25 3.45 4.57 -6.87
N GLY A 26 3.89 4.21 -8.08
CA GLY A 26 4.44 5.12 -9.07
C GLY A 26 3.37 5.98 -9.74
N SER A 27 3.80 6.86 -10.64
CA SER A 27 2.89 7.77 -11.34
C SER A 27 1.92 7.07 -12.29
N SER A 28 2.33 5.98 -12.94
CA SER A 28 1.44 5.16 -13.79
C SER A 28 0.34 4.50 -12.97
N GLU A 29 0.71 3.88 -11.84
CA GLU A 29 -0.24 3.20 -10.95
C GLU A 29 -1.25 4.18 -10.36
N ARG A 30 -0.80 5.38 -9.94
CA ARG A 30 -1.71 6.44 -9.49
C ARG A 30 -2.70 6.87 -10.58
N ARG A 31 -2.24 7.04 -11.82
CA ARG A 31 -3.13 7.36 -12.94
C ARG A 31 -4.13 6.23 -13.24
N GLY A 32 -3.72 4.98 -13.07
CA GLY A 32 -4.64 3.83 -13.15
C GLY A 32 -5.76 3.95 -12.13
N VAL A 33 -5.41 4.21 -10.86
CA VAL A 33 -6.40 4.44 -9.79
C VAL A 33 -7.28 5.67 -10.07
N GLU A 34 -6.72 6.75 -10.64
CA GLU A 34 -7.49 7.93 -11.05
C GLU A 34 -8.52 7.59 -12.12
N GLY A 35 -8.13 6.80 -13.13
CA GLY A 35 -9.01 6.30 -14.18
C GLY A 35 -10.13 5.41 -13.61
N ASP A 36 -9.78 4.46 -12.74
CA ASP A 36 -10.74 3.55 -12.10
C ASP A 36 -11.79 4.29 -11.27
N ARG A 37 -11.39 5.38 -10.60
CA ARG A 37 -12.19 6.06 -9.56
C ARG A 37 -12.81 7.38 -10.02
N GLY A 38 -12.36 7.92 -11.16
CA GLY A 38 -12.76 9.24 -11.65
C GLY A 38 -12.35 10.40 -10.73
N LYS A 39 -11.39 10.19 -9.81
CA LYS A 39 -10.99 11.15 -8.78
C LYS A 39 -9.47 11.17 -8.63
N GLY A 40 -8.90 12.35 -8.34
CA GLY A 40 -7.44 12.53 -8.23
C GLY A 40 -6.79 11.64 -7.16
N CYS A 41 -5.64 11.03 -7.48
CA CYS A 41 -4.83 10.18 -6.62
C CYS A 41 -3.48 10.83 -6.32
N HIS A 42 -3.39 11.50 -5.17
CA HIS A 42 -2.19 12.22 -4.76
C HIS A 42 -1.13 11.30 -4.16
N SER A 43 -1.54 10.23 -3.47
CA SER A 43 -0.64 9.25 -2.87
C SER A 43 -1.30 7.87 -2.87
N LEU A 44 -0.49 6.85 -3.13
CA LEU A 44 -0.92 5.46 -3.22
C LEU A 44 0.08 4.60 -2.48
N LEU A 45 -0.41 3.75 -1.57
CA LEU A 45 0.36 2.64 -1.03
C LEU A 45 -0.23 1.35 -1.59
N LEU A 46 0.65 0.43 -1.99
CA LEU A 46 0.29 -0.89 -2.50
C LEU A 46 0.83 -1.92 -1.54
N LEU A 47 -0.02 -2.86 -1.14
CA LEU A 47 0.38 -4.09 -0.48
C LEU A 47 0.50 -5.17 -1.56
N GLU A 48 1.70 -5.71 -1.69
CA GLU A 48 2.01 -6.75 -2.66
C GLU A 48 2.36 -8.06 -1.95
N ARG A 49 1.80 -9.17 -2.42
CA ARG A 49 2.34 -10.51 -2.20
C ARG A 49 3.57 -10.66 -3.12
N VAL A 50 4.70 -11.06 -2.56
CA VAL A 50 5.97 -11.18 -3.29
C VAL A 50 6.41 -12.63 -3.30
N GLU A 51 6.40 -13.24 -4.47
CA GLU A 51 6.83 -14.62 -4.73
C GLU A 51 8.15 -14.62 -5.51
N GLY A 52 9.07 -15.53 -5.19
CA GLY A 52 10.42 -15.53 -5.76
C GLY A 52 11.36 -14.50 -5.14
N GLU A 53 12.55 -14.35 -5.75
CA GLU A 53 13.61 -13.44 -5.31
C GLU A 53 14.10 -12.53 -6.44
N GLY A 54 14.69 -11.40 -6.08
CA GLY A 54 15.29 -10.48 -7.05
C GLY A 54 14.28 -9.80 -7.98
N LYS A 55 14.72 -9.49 -9.22
CA LYS A 55 13.92 -8.78 -10.23
C LYS A 55 12.89 -9.67 -10.93
N GLU A 56 13.03 -10.99 -10.82
CA GLU A 56 12.14 -11.97 -11.44
C GLU A 56 10.97 -12.37 -10.54
N GLY A 57 10.95 -11.87 -9.29
CA GLY A 57 9.87 -12.15 -8.36
C GLY A 57 8.52 -11.59 -8.83
N ILE A 58 7.49 -12.43 -8.78
CA ILE A 58 6.11 -12.05 -9.10
C ILE A 58 5.57 -11.20 -7.94
N ARG A 59 4.95 -10.07 -8.30
CA ARG A 59 4.32 -9.14 -7.36
C ARG A 59 2.83 -9.04 -7.65
N THR A 60 2.02 -9.56 -6.75
CA THR A 60 0.55 -9.48 -6.86
C THR A 60 0.03 -8.43 -5.90
N THR A 61 -0.60 -7.38 -6.42
CA THR A 61 -1.21 -6.35 -5.55
C THR A 61 -2.47 -6.92 -4.91
N VAL A 62 -2.47 -7.00 -3.60
CA VAL A 62 -3.54 -7.61 -2.79
C VAL A 62 -4.44 -6.56 -2.14
N ALA A 63 -3.87 -5.40 -1.77
CA ALA A 63 -4.61 -4.26 -1.25
C ALA A 63 -3.95 -2.94 -1.66
N ARG A 64 -4.71 -1.84 -1.62
CA ARG A 64 -4.18 -0.49 -1.83
C ARG A 64 -4.77 0.51 -0.84
N PHE A 65 -3.96 1.48 -0.42
CA PHE A 65 -4.42 2.61 0.38
C PHE A 65 -4.30 3.88 -0.45
N VAL A 66 -5.45 4.45 -0.82
CA VAL A 66 -5.55 5.60 -1.72
C VAL A 66 -5.76 6.88 -0.94
N ARG A 67 -4.96 7.90 -1.23
CA ARG A 67 -5.19 9.26 -0.76
C ARG A 67 -5.42 10.17 -1.95
N GLY A 68 -6.58 10.80 -1.97
CA GLY A 68 -7.03 11.62 -3.07
C GLY A 68 -7.83 12.82 -2.61
N GLU A 69 -8.50 13.45 -3.56
CA GLU A 69 -9.35 14.63 -3.32
C GLU A 69 -10.47 14.36 -2.32
N GLU A 70 -10.99 13.15 -2.31
CA GLU A 70 -12.12 12.74 -1.45
C GLU A 70 -11.76 12.53 0.03
N THR A 71 -10.49 12.27 0.35
CA THR A 71 -10.04 11.92 1.71
C THR A 71 -9.12 12.99 2.28
N ARG A 72 -8.65 13.90 1.43
CA ARG A 72 -7.82 15.03 1.84
C ARG A 72 -8.68 16.04 2.58
N THR A 73 -8.23 16.42 3.76
CA THR A 73 -8.86 17.50 4.53
C THR A 73 -8.80 18.81 3.74
N PRO A 74 -9.92 19.53 3.56
CA PRO A 74 -9.93 20.83 2.90
C PRO A 74 -8.88 21.78 3.50
N GLY A 75 -8.17 22.51 2.63
CA GLY A 75 -7.09 23.43 3.05
C GLY A 75 -5.72 22.79 3.30
N THR A 76 -5.57 21.47 3.29
CA THR A 76 -4.24 20.83 3.47
C THR A 76 -3.51 20.57 2.15
N LYS A 77 -2.18 20.59 2.16
CA LYS A 77 -1.36 20.24 0.99
C LYS A 77 -1.22 18.73 0.85
N LYS A 78 -0.96 18.23 -0.38
CA LYS A 78 -0.63 16.81 -0.63
C LYS A 78 0.54 16.29 0.22
N SER A 79 1.44 17.18 0.61
CA SER A 79 2.61 16.90 1.45
C SER A 79 2.30 16.95 2.95
N CYS A 80 1.12 17.40 3.40
CA CYS A 80 0.75 17.35 4.81
C CYS A 80 0.66 15.90 5.30
N SER A 81 0.96 15.67 6.58
CA SER A 81 0.65 14.40 7.21
C SER A 81 -0.87 14.34 7.46
N ARG A 82 -1.41 13.15 7.72
CA ARG A 82 -2.83 12.96 8.10
C ARG A 82 -3.85 13.36 7.01
N ASN A 83 -3.50 13.22 5.74
CA ASN A 83 -4.43 13.45 4.60
C ASN A 83 -5.51 12.36 4.43
N GLY A 84 -5.89 11.67 5.50
CA GLY A 84 -6.80 10.52 5.48
C GLY A 84 -6.35 9.43 4.50
N GLY A 85 -7.33 8.68 4.00
CA GLY A 85 -7.21 7.75 2.89
C GLY A 85 -8.25 6.64 2.96
N ARG A 86 -8.43 5.93 1.85
CA ARG A 86 -9.32 4.78 1.72
C ARG A 86 -8.48 3.53 1.55
N LEU A 87 -8.66 2.56 2.46
CA LEU A 87 -8.12 1.21 2.30
C LEU A 87 -9.08 0.41 1.40
N GLU A 88 -8.56 -0.16 0.34
CA GLU A 88 -9.28 -1.03 -0.59
C GLU A 88 -8.57 -2.39 -0.60
N MET A 89 -9.32 -3.45 -0.34
CA MET A 89 -8.82 -4.82 -0.18
C MET A 89 -9.43 -5.73 -1.27
N ALA A 90 -9.01 -6.99 -1.33
CA ALA A 90 -9.47 -7.98 -2.30
C ALA A 90 -9.26 -7.57 -3.77
N LEU A 91 -8.08 -7.03 -4.08
CA LEU A 91 -7.72 -6.63 -5.45
C LEU A 91 -7.18 -7.78 -6.31
N ASP A 92 -6.86 -8.92 -5.70
CA ASP A 92 -6.48 -10.15 -6.39
C ASP A 92 -7.74 -10.84 -6.93
N ARG A 93 -8.28 -10.32 -8.05
CA ARG A 93 -9.43 -10.92 -8.74
C ARG A 93 -9.04 -12.08 -9.68
N ALA A 94 -7.75 -12.36 -9.82
CA ALA A 94 -7.25 -13.26 -10.87
C ALA A 94 -7.17 -14.74 -10.45
N GLY A 95 -7.35 -15.06 -9.17
CA GLY A 95 -7.05 -16.39 -8.64
C GLY A 95 -8.23 -17.29 -8.25
N GLY A 96 -9.47 -16.80 -8.21
CA GLY A 96 -10.65 -17.61 -7.83
C GLY A 96 -10.67 -18.14 -6.38
N GLU A 97 -9.56 -18.10 -5.65
CA GLU A 97 -9.50 -18.39 -4.22
C GLU A 97 -9.81 -17.13 -3.41
N ASP A 98 -10.83 -17.22 -2.56
CA ASP A 98 -11.19 -16.15 -1.64
C ASP A 98 -9.96 -15.73 -0.84
N MET A 99 -9.64 -14.44 -0.87
CA MET A 99 -8.54 -13.84 -0.10
C MET A 99 -8.62 -14.15 1.41
N PHE A 100 -9.83 -14.45 1.89
CA PHE A 100 -10.12 -14.84 3.27
C PHE A 100 -10.00 -16.36 3.51
N ALA A 101 -10.14 -17.18 2.47
CA ALA A 101 -9.89 -18.62 2.50
C ALA A 101 -8.45 -18.91 2.06
N GLY A 102 -7.48 -18.63 2.94
CA GLY A 102 -6.06 -18.96 2.71
C GLY A 102 -5.15 -17.80 2.30
N GLY A 103 -5.65 -16.55 2.28
CA GLY A 103 -4.87 -15.34 2.08
C GLY A 103 -4.51 -14.58 3.36
N ILE A 104 -4.30 -13.28 3.24
CA ILE A 104 -3.97 -12.39 4.37
C ILE A 104 -5.26 -11.87 5.00
N GLY A 105 -5.41 -12.02 6.32
CA GLY A 105 -6.58 -11.52 7.05
C GLY A 105 -6.71 -10.01 7.00
N GLU A 106 -7.95 -9.50 7.01
CA GLU A 106 -8.24 -8.05 6.98
C GLU A 106 -7.55 -7.34 8.15
N GLU A 107 -7.58 -7.93 9.34
CA GLU A 107 -6.94 -7.43 10.54
C GLU A 107 -5.43 -7.20 10.33
N VAL A 108 -4.76 -8.08 9.58
CA VAL A 108 -3.33 -7.96 9.28
C VAL A 108 -3.09 -6.83 8.29
N VAL A 109 -3.94 -6.69 7.27
CA VAL A 109 -3.85 -5.57 6.31
C VAL A 109 -4.05 -4.23 7.03
N VAL A 110 -5.07 -4.14 7.89
CA VAL A 110 -5.37 -2.93 8.70
C VAL A 110 -4.20 -2.59 9.63
N VAL A 111 -3.70 -3.56 10.40
CA VAL A 111 -2.57 -3.33 11.31
C VAL A 111 -1.33 -2.89 10.54
N THR A 112 -0.99 -3.57 9.44
CA THR A 112 0.24 -3.29 8.69
C THR A 112 0.20 -1.97 7.92
N VAL A 113 -0.97 -1.53 7.43
CA VAL A 113 -1.11 -0.18 6.85
C VAL A 113 -0.94 0.88 7.92
N LEU A 114 -1.45 0.69 9.14
CA LEU A 114 -1.25 1.63 10.25
C LEU A 114 0.24 1.76 10.63
N VAL A 115 0.99 0.66 10.63
CA VAL A 115 2.45 0.69 10.81
C VAL A 115 3.11 1.52 9.69
N MET A 116 2.67 1.36 8.45
CA MET A 116 3.16 2.16 7.32
C MET A 116 2.87 3.65 7.49
N LEU A 117 1.67 4.00 7.98
CA LEU A 117 1.30 5.39 8.24
C LEU A 117 2.09 5.99 9.40
N LYS A 118 2.31 5.21 10.47
CA LYS A 118 3.15 5.63 11.60
C LYS A 118 4.59 5.88 11.16
N LYS A 119 5.17 4.99 10.35
CA LYS A 119 6.51 5.16 9.77
C LYS A 119 6.60 6.42 8.89
N GLU A 120 5.53 6.79 8.20
CA GLU A 120 5.50 8.04 7.44
C GLU A 120 5.59 9.28 8.35
N VAL A 121 4.90 9.26 9.49
CA VAL A 121 4.97 10.35 10.49
C VAL A 121 6.35 10.40 11.14
N ASP A 122 6.90 9.24 11.50
CA ASP A 122 8.18 9.15 12.21
C ASP A 122 9.37 9.62 11.38
N ARG A 123 9.33 9.45 10.05
CA ARG A 123 10.38 9.97 9.16
C ARG A 123 10.35 11.48 8.98
N ARG A 124 9.32 12.17 9.46
CA ARG A 124 9.18 13.64 9.34
C ARG A 124 9.57 14.36 10.62
N ARG A 125 9.85 13.63 11.70
CA ARG A 125 10.33 14.14 12.99
C ARG A 125 11.76 13.67 13.20
#